data_AF-W1RT82-F1
#
_entry.id   AF-W1RT82-F1
#
_cell.length_a   1.000
_cell.length_b   1.000
_cell.length_c   1.000
_cell.angle_alpha   90.00
_cell.angle_beta   90.00
_cell.angle_gamma   90.00
#
_symmetry.space_group_name_H-M   'P 1'
#
loop_
_entity.id
_entity.type
_entity.pdbx_description
1 polymer ?
#
loop_
_entity_poly.entity_id
_entity_poly.type
_entity_poly.pdbx_seq_one_letter_code
_entity_poly.pdbx_strand_id
1 'polypeptide(L)' 'MNISFTDTQETYIAAQVKGGDFQNASEVVRDALRLHQIYRHRIIEDLRVEIAKGWGGETSPNNVQDIINTKLKEKRP' A
#
# COMPACT_ATOMS: atom_id res chain seq x y z
N MET A 1 10.77 -10.62 -23.92
CA MET A 1 9.33 -10.45 -23.65
C MET A 1 8.91 -9.18 -24.36
N ASN A 2 7.91 -9.22 -25.24
CA ASN A 2 7.40 -8.02 -25.89
C ASN A 2 6.17 -7.54 -25.11
N ILE A 3 6.20 -6.31 -24.62
CA ILE A 3 5.14 -5.71 -23.81
C ILE A 3 4.86 -4.34 -24.42
N SER A 4 3.58 -4.07 -24.70
CA SER A 4 3.14 -2.75 -25.12
C SER A 4 2.76 -1.93 -23.89
N PHE A 5 3.24 -0.70 -23.85
CA PHE A 5 2.96 0.25 -22.79
C PHE A 5 1.99 1.33 -23.30
N THR A 6 1.32 2.02 -22.39
CA THR A 6 0.58 3.23 -22.75
C THR A 6 1.57 4.38 -23.00
N ASP A 7 1.20 5.39 -23.78
CA ASP A 7 2.05 6.56 -24.07
C ASP A 7 2.58 7.24 -22.79
N THR A 8 1.75 7.27 -21.76
CA THR A 8 2.11 7.80 -20.43
C THR A 8 3.21 6.99 -19.75
N GLN A 9 3.15 5.66 -19.84
CA GLN A 9 4.15 4.75 -19.28
C GLN A 9 5.46 4.82 -20.06
N GLU A 10 5.40 4.90 -21.39
CA GLU A 10 6.59 5.07 -22.23
C GLU A 10 7.32 6.38 -21.91
N THR A 11 6.57 7.48 -21.79
CA THR A 11 7.11 8.79 -21.41
C THR A 11 7.80 8.73 -20.05
N TYR A 12 7.16 8.09 -19.07
CA TYR A 12 7.73 7.91 -17.74
C TYR A 12 9.02 7.08 -17.76
N ILE A 13 9.01 5.92 -18.43
CA ILE A 13 10.18 5.03 -18.53
C ILE A 13 11.34 5.76 -19.22
N ALA A 14 11.06 6.51 -20.30
CA ALA A 14 12.08 7.28 -21.01
C ALA A 14 12.70 8.37 -20.13
N ALA A 15 11.90 9.05 -19.30
CA ALA A 15 12.39 10.06 -18.37
C ALA A 15 13.32 9.45 -17.31
N GLN A 16 13.00 8.27 -16.77
CA GLN A 16 13.82 7.57 -15.78
C GLN A 16 15.18 7.14 -16.36
N VAL A 17 15.20 6.61 -17.59
CA VAL A 17 16.46 6.25 -18.27
C VAL A 17 17.29 7.50 -18.59
N LYS A 18 16.66 8.57 -19.07
CA LYS A 18 17.35 9.84 -19.39
C LYS A 18 17.93 10.51 -18.13
N GLY A 19 17.28 10.34 -16.99
CA GLY A 19 17.77 10.83 -15.69
C GLY A 19 19.06 10.15 -15.23
N GLY A 20 19.40 8.99 -15.79
CA GLY A 20 20.62 8.24 -15.47
C GLY A 20 20.46 7.24 -14.32
N ASP A 21 19.29 7.21 -13.67
CA ASP A 21 18.99 6.27 -12.58
C ASP A 21 18.92 4.81 -13.07
N PHE A 22 18.62 4.61 -14.37
CA PHE A 22 18.48 3.30 -14.98
C PHE A 22 19.17 3.26 -16.36
N GLN A 23 19.77 2.12 -16.69
CA GLN A 23 20.48 1.95 -17.96
C GLN A 23 19.53 1.63 -19.12
N ASN A 24 18.37 1.05 -18.82
CA ASN A 24 17.39 0.63 -19.84
C ASN A 24 15.98 0.49 -19.27
N ALA A 25 14.99 0.47 -20.15
CA ALA A 25 13.58 0.28 -19.81
C ALA A 25 13.30 -1.00 -19.00
N SER A 26 14.04 -2.08 -19.27
CA SER A 26 13.83 -3.35 -18.58
C SER A 26 14.23 -3.28 -17.11
N GLU A 27 15.20 -2.44 -16.74
CA GLU A 27 15.55 -2.18 -15.33
C GLU A 27 14.45 -1.44 -14.60
N VAL A 28 13.91 -0.38 -15.22
CA VAL A 28 12.77 0.39 -14.68
C VAL A 28 11.58 -0.54 -14.41
N VAL A 29 11.25 -1.39 -15.37
CA VAL A 29 10.13 -2.35 -15.25
C VAL A 29 10.39 -3.38 -14.16
N ARG A 30 11.62 -3.94 -14.08
CA ARG A 30 11.98 -4.89 -13.02
C ARG A 30 11.90 -4.27 -11.63
N ASP A 31 12.34 -3.02 -11.50
CA ASP A 31 12.29 -2.30 -10.23
C ASP A 31 10.85 -2.03 -9.79
N ALA A 32 10.01 -1.54 -10.71
CA ALA A 32 8.59 -1.32 -10.47
C ALA A 32 7.86 -2.61 -10.07
N LEU A 33 8.15 -3.73 -10.74
CA LEU A 33 7.57 -5.04 -10.39
C LEU A 33 8.02 -5.51 -9.00
N ARG A 34 9.29 -5.27 -8.62
CA ARG A 34 9.78 -5.60 -7.28
C ARG A 34 9.06 -4.78 -6.22
N LEU A 35 8.93 -3.48 -6.43
CA LEU A 35 8.21 -2.59 -5.51
C LEU A 35 6.74 -3.03 -5.38
N HIS A 36 6.09 -3.34 -6.50
CA HIS A 36 4.72 -3.84 -6.53
C HIS A 36 4.55 -5.16 -5.77
N GLN A 37 5.49 -6.08 -5.95
CA GLN A 37 5.50 -7.35 -5.21
C GLN A 37 5.62 -7.09 -3.71
N ILE A 38 6.60 -6.27 -3.28
CA ILE A 38 6.80 -5.93 -1.87
C ILE A 38 5.54 -5.28 -1.29
N TYR A 39 4.97 -4.31 -2.00
CA TYR A 39 3.77 -3.60 -1.55
C TYR A 39 2.57 -4.53 -1.33
N ARG A 40 2.32 -5.45 -2.27
CA ARG A 40 1.24 -6.44 -2.12
C ARG A 40 1.46 -7.35 -0.91
N HIS A 41 2.66 -7.87 -0.73
CA HIS A 41 2.96 -8.75 0.41
C HIS A 41 2.84 -7.97 1.72
N ARG A 42 3.41 -6.77 1.78
CA ARG A 42 3.37 -5.91 2.97
C ARG A 42 1.95 -5.57 3.40
N ILE A 43 1.09 -5.15 2.47
CA ILE A 43 -0.32 -4.87 2.81
C ILE A 43 -1.01 -6.09 3.42
N ILE A 44 -0.82 -7.26 2.80
CA ILE A 44 -1.47 -8.49 3.27
C ILE A 44 -0.97 -8.85 4.66
N GLU A 45 0.34 -8.76 4.90
CA GLU A 45 0.92 -9.04 6.23
C GLU A 45 0.48 -8.02 7.27
N ASP A 46 0.50 -6.72 6.95
CA ASP A 46 0.04 -5.67 7.86
C ASP A 46 -1.44 -5.89 8.26
N LEU A 47 -2.30 -6.24 7.29
CA LEU A 47 -3.71 -6.59 7.56
C LEU A 47 -3.83 -7.85 8.44
N ARG A 48 -3.05 -8.90 8.17
CA ARG A 48 -3.04 -10.12 8.98
C ARG A 48 -2.63 -9.84 10.42
N VAL A 49 -1.63 -8.99 10.61
CA VAL A 49 -1.16 -8.57 11.93
C VAL A 49 -2.26 -7.83 12.70
N GLU A 50 -2.95 -6.87 12.08
CA GLU A 50 -4.05 -6.15 12.74
C GLU A 50 -5.24 -7.06 13.06
N ILE A 51 -5.58 -8.01 12.18
CA ILE A 51 -6.61 -9.01 12.46
C ILE A 51 -6.19 -9.91 13.64
N ALA A 52 -4.93 -10.36 13.68
CA ALA A 52 -4.42 -11.19 14.77
C ALA A 52 -4.45 -10.45 16.11
N LYS A 53 -4.15 -9.14 16.13
CA LYS A 53 -4.31 -8.29 17.32
C LYS A 53 -5.77 -8.25 17.80
N GLY A 54 -6.72 -8.12 16.87
CA GLY A 54 -8.15 -8.16 17.21
C GLY A 54 -8.62 -9.52 17.73
N TRP A 55 -8.15 -10.61 17.12
CA TRP A 55 -8.53 -11.97 17.51
C TRP A 55 -7.94 -12.41 18.85
N GLY A 56 -6.69 -12.01 19.14
CA GLY A 56 -6.03 -12.27 20.43
C GLY A 56 -6.33 -11.23 21.50
N GLY A 57 -7.08 -10.16 21.15
CA GLY A 57 -7.45 -9.08 22.05
C GLY A 57 -8.67 -9.41 22.90
N GLU A 58 -8.92 -8.59 23.92
CA GLU A 58 -10.10 -8.73 24.78
C GLU A 58 -11.37 -8.35 24.02
N THR A 59 -12.45 -9.10 24.29
CA THR A 59 -13.78 -8.76 23.77
C THR A 59 -14.26 -7.47 24.40
N SER A 60 -14.48 -6.45 23.57
CA SER A 60 -15.06 -5.20 24.03
C SER A 60 -16.53 -5.40 24.46
N PRO A 61 -16.94 -4.95 25.65
CA PRO A 61 -18.34 -4.98 26.07
C PRO A 61 -19.16 -3.86 25.42
N ASN A 62 -18.51 -2.91 24.75
CA ASN A 62 -19.16 -1.72 24.21
C ASN A 62 -20.04 -2.07 23.02
N ASN A 63 -21.29 -1.59 23.05
CA ASN A 63 -22.13 -1.61 21.87
C ASN A 63 -21.77 -0.43 20.95
N VAL A 64 -22.37 -0.41 19.75
CA VAL A 64 -22.11 0.63 18.74
C VAL A 64 -22.38 2.05 19.27
N GLN A 65 -23.42 2.25 20.08
CA GLN A 65 -23.75 3.57 20.64
C GLN A 65 -22.73 4.02 21.69
N ASP A 66 -22.20 3.10 22.50
CA ASP A 66 -21.15 3.40 23.47
C ASP A 66 -19.88 3.90 22.78
N ILE A 67 -19.52 3.28 21.65
CA ILE A 67 -18.37 3.68 20.83
C ILE A 67 -18.57 5.09 20.27
N ILE A 68 -19.73 5.37 19.68
CA ILE A 68 -20.06 6.69 19.11
C ILE A 68 -20.03 7.77 20.20
N ASN A 69 -20.69 7.53 21.33
CA ASN A 69 -20.77 8.49 22.43
C ASN A 69 -19.40 8.78 23.03
N THR A 70 -18.52 7.78 23.15
CA THR A 70 -17.14 7.95 23.61
C THR A 70 -16.36 8.85 22.64
N LYS A 71 -16.44 8.58 21.33
CA LYS A 71 -15.73 9.37 20.31
C LYS A 71 -16.23 10.81 20.20
N LEU A 72 -17.53 11.03 20.42
CA LEU A 72 -18.11 12.39 20.46
C LEU A 72 -17.69 13.17 21.71
N LYS A 73 -17.52 12.51 22.86
CA LYS A 73 -17.00 13.14 24.08
C LYS A 73 -15.53 13.53 23.94
N GLU A 74 -14.70 12.66 23.37
CA GLU A 74 -13.28 12.94 23.10
C GLU A 74 -13.06 14.14 22.15
N LYS A 75 -14.03 14.42 21.27
CA LYS A 75 -13.98 15.54 20.31
C LYS A 75 -14.51 16.86 20.83
N ARG A 76 -15.23 16.89 21.97
CA ARG A 76 -15.65 18.16 22.58
C ARG A 76 -14.46 18.71 23.40
N PRO A 77 -14.08 19.98 23.21
CA PRO A 77 -13.00 20.61 23.96
C PRO A 77 -13.31 20.69 25.46
#